data_AF-A0A4W3H2T6-F1
#
_entry.id   AF-A0A4W3H2T6-F1
#
_cell.length_a   1.000
_cell.length_b   1.000
_cell.length_c   1.000
_cell.angle_alpha   90.00
_cell.angle_beta   90.00
_cell.angle_gamma   90.00
#
_symmetry.space_group_name_H-M   'P 1'
#
loop_
_entity.id
_entity.type
_entity.pdbx_description
1 polymer ?
#
loop_
_entity_poly.entity_id
_entity_poly.type
_entity_poly.pdbx_seq_one_letter_code
_entity_poly.pdbx_strand_id
1 'polypeptide(L)'
;MYGEYVKNFDKAMDLLDTMLEKCQPFREIIQEIQKKEMCGSLSLQHHMLEPVQRVPRYQLLLKDYVKKLPQDSPDRSDAEKSLEIIFEAANRSNAAIAELEKQQKMWDVYEMLGGEEDIVDPSNELLKEGPILKVSVRSSSTAERHLFLVKEVNDVETPHCFLVSGKQRSLQLQARSQEEMEAWIQAIQESIVLSERKIDTFKAASLGPASPGHHVSQ
;
A
#
# COMPACT_ATOMS: atom_id res chain seq x y z
N MET A 1 -6.77 20.14 -7.13
CA MET A 1 -5.39 20.68 -7.11
C MET A 1 -4.52 19.95 -6.09
N TYR A 2 -4.87 19.91 -4.78
CA TYR A 2 -4.08 19.18 -3.76
C TYR A 2 -4.09 17.65 -3.93
N GLY A 3 -5.26 17.06 -4.17
CA GLY A 3 -5.37 15.60 -4.37
C GLY A 3 -4.53 15.07 -5.54
N GLU A 4 -4.42 15.83 -6.64
CA GLU A 4 -3.60 15.45 -7.80
C GLU A 4 -2.10 15.49 -7.49
N TYR A 5 -1.65 16.42 -6.65
CA TYR A 5 -0.26 16.48 -6.19
C TYR A 5 0.07 15.26 -5.32
N VAL A 6 -0.79 14.95 -4.33
CA VAL A 6 -0.61 13.80 -3.43
C VAL A 6 -0.61 12.49 -4.22
N LYS A 7 -1.56 12.32 -5.13
CA LYS A 7 -1.69 11.12 -5.98
C LYS A 7 -0.43 10.83 -6.80
N ASN A 8 0.26 11.86 -7.27
CA ASN A 8 1.45 11.71 -8.11
C ASN A 8 2.77 11.83 -7.32
N PHE A 9 2.70 12.02 -6.01
CA PHE A 9 3.88 12.29 -5.17
C PHE A 9 4.87 11.12 -5.22
N ASP A 10 4.41 9.89 -5.02
CA ASP A 10 5.29 8.71 -5.01
C ASP A 10 5.97 8.50 -6.37
N LYS A 11 5.21 8.63 -7.47
CA LYS A 11 5.75 8.56 -8.83
C LYS A 11 6.79 9.64 -9.10
N ALA A 12 6.56 10.86 -8.60
CA ALA A 12 7.50 11.97 -8.75
C ALA A 12 8.78 11.74 -7.93
N MET A 13 8.67 11.16 -6.74
CA MET A 13 9.80 10.77 -5.90
C MET A 13 10.65 9.67 -6.55
N ASP A 14 10.02 8.61 -7.07
CA ASP A 14 10.72 7.52 -7.77
C ASP A 14 11.46 8.03 -9.01
N LEU A 15 10.82 8.92 -9.78
CA LEU A 15 11.43 9.55 -10.94
C LEU A 15 12.62 10.43 -10.52
N LEU A 16 12.48 11.20 -9.45
CA LEU A 16 13.54 12.05 -8.92
C LEU A 16 14.75 11.22 -8.49
N ASP A 17 14.54 10.14 -7.75
CA ASP A 17 15.61 9.25 -7.31
C ASP A 17 16.29 8.58 -8.51
N THR A 18 15.51 8.11 -9.48
CA THR A 18 16.04 7.56 -10.74
C THR A 18 16.90 8.59 -11.50
N MET A 19 16.45 9.84 -11.58
CA MET A 19 17.18 10.93 -12.24
C MET A 19 18.46 11.30 -11.49
N LEU A 20 18.39 11.35 -10.15
CA LEU A 20 19.55 11.60 -9.30
C LEU A 20 20.58 10.47 -9.38
N GLU A 21 20.18 9.21 -9.57
CA GLU A 21 21.09 8.08 -9.74
C GLU A 21 21.74 8.05 -11.12
N LYS A 22 20.94 8.18 -12.19
CA LYS A 22 21.36 7.88 -13.56
C LYS A 22 21.91 9.09 -14.32
N CYS A 23 21.60 10.32 -13.91
CA CYS A 23 21.96 11.53 -14.63
C CYS A 23 22.87 12.43 -13.79
N GLN A 24 24.18 12.34 -14.01
CA GLN A 24 25.18 13.14 -13.31
C GLN A 24 24.98 14.67 -13.46
N PRO A 25 24.68 15.22 -14.66
CA PRO A 25 24.42 16.66 -14.81
C PRO A 25 23.21 17.13 -14.00
N PHE A 26 22.15 16.32 -13.94
CA PHE A 26 20.96 16.64 -13.15
C PHE A 26 21.27 16.67 -11.65
N ARG A 27 22.00 15.66 -11.15
CA ARG A 27 22.47 15.60 -9.76
C ARG A 27 23.26 16.84 -9.35
N GLU A 28 24.21 17.27 -10.18
CA GLU A 28 25.04 18.44 -9.91
C GLU A 28 24.20 19.72 -9.80
N ILE A 29 23.24 19.92 -10.71
CA ILE A 29 22.32 21.06 -10.66
C ILE A 29 21.50 21.07 -9.36
N ILE A 30 20.93 19.91 -8.97
CA ILE A 30 20.16 19.80 -7.73
C ILE A 30 21.02 20.12 -6.51
N GLN A 31 22.24 19.59 -6.45
CA GLN A 31 23.17 19.87 -5.35
C GLN A 31 23.53 21.36 -5.27
N GLU A 32 23.79 22.01 -6.40
CA GLU A 32 24.06 23.45 -6.45
C GLU A 32 22.85 24.29 -5.99
N ILE A 33 21.63 23.90 -6.37
CA ILE A 33 20.41 24.59 -5.93
C ILE A 33 20.23 24.43 -4.42
N GLN A 34 20.38 23.21 -3.89
CA GLN A 34 20.18 22.92 -2.46
C GLN A 34 21.18 23.63 -1.53
N LYS A 35 22.37 24.01 -2.03
CA LYS A 35 23.36 24.78 -1.27
C LYS A 35 22.95 26.25 -1.05
N LYS A 36 21.96 26.76 -1.80
CA LYS A 36 21.50 28.14 -1.64
C LYS A 36 20.86 28.32 -0.27
N GLU A 37 21.10 29.46 0.38
CA GLU A 37 20.53 29.78 1.70
C GLU A 37 18.99 29.67 1.72
N MET A 38 18.31 29.99 0.61
CA MET A 38 16.85 29.89 0.51
C MET A 38 16.31 28.46 0.65
N CYS A 39 17.12 27.44 0.40
CA CYS A 39 16.72 26.04 0.55
C CYS A 39 16.82 25.54 1.99
N GLY A 40 17.35 26.35 2.91
CA GLY A 40 17.36 26.06 4.34
C GLY A 40 18.10 24.76 4.71
N SER A 41 19.08 24.34 3.91
CA SER A 41 19.81 23.05 4.04
C SER A 41 18.94 21.79 3.90
N LEU A 42 17.74 21.92 3.34
CA LEU A 42 16.82 20.82 3.10
C LEU A 42 16.96 20.31 1.66
N SER A 43 16.76 19.00 1.48
CA SER A 43 16.76 18.39 0.14
C SER A 43 15.52 18.78 -0.65
N LEU A 44 15.59 18.65 -1.98
CA LEU A 44 14.43 18.85 -2.85
C LEU A 44 13.28 17.91 -2.47
N GLN A 45 13.58 16.65 -2.14
CA GLN A 45 12.61 15.68 -1.62
C GLN A 45 11.85 16.22 -0.40
N HIS A 46 12.56 16.87 0.53
CA HIS A 46 11.95 17.43 1.72
C HIS A 46 10.98 18.57 1.37
N HIS A 47 11.39 19.48 0.49
CA HIS A 47 10.52 20.56 0.01
C HIS A 47 9.29 20.04 -0.75
N MET A 48 9.45 18.95 -1.51
CA MET A 48 8.34 18.29 -2.20
C MET A 48 7.36 17.61 -1.25
N LEU A 49 7.80 17.23 -0.04
CA LEU A 49 6.97 16.61 0.99
C LEU A 49 6.13 17.64 1.76
N GLU A 50 6.58 18.90 1.88
CA GLU A 50 5.88 19.94 2.64
C GLU A 50 4.41 20.13 2.22
N PRO A 51 4.04 20.17 0.92
CA PRO A 51 2.64 20.19 0.51
C PRO A 51 1.85 19.03 1.07
N VAL A 52 2.37 17.79 1.03
CA VAL A 52 1.69 16.59 1.55
C VAL A 52 1.44 16.69 3.06
N GLN A 53 2.39 17.26 3.81
CA GLN A 53 2.30 17.46 5.25
C GLN A 53 1.39 18.62 5.67
N ARG A 54 1.02 19.49 4.73
CA ARG A 54 0.35 20.77 5.01
C ARG A 54 -1.08 20.58 5.51
N VAL A 55 -1.85 19.67 4.91
CA VAL A 55 -3.24 19.40 5.32
C VAL A 55 -3.32 18.75 6.71
N PRO A 56 -2.55 17.69 7.03
CA PRO A 56 -2.47 17.17 8.39
C PRO A 56 -2.07 18.24 9.41
N ARG A 57 -1.13 19.13 9.05
CA ARG A 57 -0.70 20.23 9.92
C ARG A 57 -1.81 21.23 10.20
N TYR A 58 -2.60 21.62 9.21
CA TYR A 58 -3.74 22.51 9.42
C TYR A 58 -4.81 21.90 10.31
N GLN A 59 -5.04 20.59 10.19
CA GLN A 59 -5.95 19.87 11.07
C GLN A 59 -5.48 19.94 12.54
N LEU A 60 -4.19 19.69 12.81
CA LEU A 60 -3.64 19.78 14.16
C LEU A 60 -3.73 21.20 14.73
N LEU A 61 -3.35 22.20 13.93
CA LEU A 61 -3.40 23.61 14.35
C LEU A 61 -4.83 24.08 14.64
N LEU A 62 -5.80 23.74 13.79
CA LEU A 62 -7.20 24.10 13.98
C LEU A 62 -7.81 23.36 15.18
N LYS A 63 -7.49 22.08 15.36
CA LYS A 63 -7.92 21.32 16.52
C LYS A 63 -7.39 21.93 17.83
N ASP A 64 -6.12 22.33 17.85
CA ASP A 64 -5.52 23.01 19.00
C ASP A 64 -6.11 24.41 19.22
N TYR A 65 -6.44 25.12 18.15
CA TYR A 65 -7.09 26.42 18.20
C TYR A 65 -8.50 26.33 18.80
N VAL A 66 -9.34 25.42 18.32
CA VAL A 66 -10.68 25.14 18.87
C VAL A 66 -10.59 24.75 20.35
N LYS A 67 -9.60 23.92 20.71
CA LYS A 67 -9.40 23.50 22.11
C LYS A 67 -9.06 24.67 23.05
N LYS A 68 -8.35 25.68 22.55
CA LYS A 68 -7.93 26.85 23.32
C LYS A 68 -8.96 27.99 23.32
N LEU A 69 -9.99 27.91 22.48
CA LEU A 69 -11.04 28.91 22.38
C LEU A 69 -12.00 28.85 23.60
N PRO A 70 -12.36 30.01 24.19
CA PRO A 70 -13.44 30.10 25.17
C PRO A 70 -14.77 29.58 24.59
N GLN A 71 -15.66 29.09 25.46
CA GLN A 71 -16.98 28.61 25.02
C GLN A 71 -17.84 29.71 24.38
N ASP A 72 -17.71 30.94 24.85
CA ASP A 72 -18.48 32.09 24.36
C ASP A 72 -17.79 32.84 23.20
N SER A 73 -16.72 32.27 22.65
CA SER A 73 -16.01 32.93 21.55
C SER A 73 -16.85 32.95 20.27
N PRO A 74 -17.01 34.10 19.60
CA PRO A 74 -17.71 34.17 18.32
C PRO A 74 -17.03 33.33 17.23
N ASP A 75 -15.72 33.12 17.31
CA ASP A 75 -14.92 32.35 16.34
C ASP A 75 -15.10 30.83 16.48
N ARG A 76 -15.68 30.35 17.58
CA ARG A 76 -15.70 28.91 17.88
C ARG A 76 -16.50 28.11 16.85
N SER A 77 -17.69 28.58 16.48
CA SER A 77 -18.53 27.90 15.50
C SER A 77 -17.86 27.82 14.13
N ASP A 78 -17.20 28.89 13.70
CA ASP A 78 -16.54 28.95 12.41
C ASP A 78 -15.25 28.12 12.37
N ALA A 79 -14.53 28.06 13.49
CA ALA A 79 -13.36 27.20 13.65
C ALA A 79 -13.71 25.70 13.63
N GLU A 80 -14.80 25.31 14.29
CA GLU A 80 -15.31 23.93 14.29
C GLU A 80 -15.77 23.50 12.89
N LYS A 81 -16.53 24.35 12.17
CA LYS A 81 -16.92 24.10 10.77
C LYS A 81 -15.72 24.03 9.83
N SER A 82 -14.74 24.91 10.00
CA SER A 82 -13.52 24.92 9.18
C SER A 82 -12.71 23.63 9.36
N LEU A 83 -12.66 23.11 10.59
CA LEU A 83 -12.02 21.83 10.90
C LEU A 83 -12.73 20.65 10.22
N GLU A 84 -14.06 20.65 10.24
CA GLU A 84 -14.88 19.63 9.56
C GLU A 84 -14.68 19.63 8.04
N ILE A 85 -14.74 20.80 7.40
CA ILE A 85 -14.57 20.95 5.94
C ILE A 85 -13.18 20.46 5.50
N ILE A 86 -12.12 20.85 6.23
CA ILE A 86 -10.74 20.42 5.91
C ILE A 86 -10.60 18.92 6.09
N PHE A 87 -11.20 18.35 7.12
CA PHE A 87 -11.17 16.90 7.39
C PHE A 87 -11.88 16.11 6.29
N GLU A 88 -13.09 16.53 5.92
CA GLU A 88 -13.85 15.86 4.85
C GLU A 88 -13.15 15.97 3.49
N ALA A 89 -12.60 17.13 3.14
CA ALA A 89 -11.90 17.32 1.87
C ALA A 89 -10.62 16.47 1.77
N ALA A 90 -9.88 16.36 2.88
CA ALA A 90 -8.69 15.50 2.98
C ALA A 90 -9.06 14.02 2.84
N ASN A 91 -10.09 13.56 3.56
CA ASN A 91 -10.51 12.17 3.54
C ASN A 91 -11.15 11.75 2.20
N ARG A 92 -11.98 12.60 1.59
CA ARG A 92 -12.57 12.31 0.27
C ARG A 92 -11.48 12.16 -0.80
N SER A 93 -10.42 12.97 -0.73
CA SER A 93 -9.29 12.88 -1.66
C SER A 93 -8.47 11.60 -1.43
N ASN A 94 -8.20 11.25 -0.17
CA ASN A 94 -7.43 10.05 0.18
C ASN A 94 -8.20 8.74 -0.10
N ALA A 95 -9.51 8.71 0.15
CA ALA A 95 -10.34 7.55 -0.14
C ALA A 95 -10.42 7.26 -1.64
N ALA A 96 -10.54 8.29 -2.48
CA ALA A 96 -10.52 8.14 -3.93
C ALA A 96 -9.15 7.66 -4.46
N ILE A 97 -8.05 8.12 -3.85
CA ILE A 97 -6.70 7.63 -4.19
C ILE A 97 -6.54 6.16 -3.79
N ALA A 98 -6.91 5.80 -2.55
CA ALA A 98 -6.86 4.42 -2.07
C ALA A 98 -7.73 3.48 -2.92
N GLU A 99 -8.89 3.94 -3.37
CA GLU A 99 -9.77 3.17 -4.26
C GLU A 99 -9.13 2.99 -5.66
N LEU A 100 -8.51 4.04 -6.22
CA LEU A 100 -7.79 3.92 -7.48
C LEU A 100 -6.58 2.98 -7.39
N GLU A 101 -5.83 3.01 -6.30
CA GLU A 101 -4.70 2.10 -6.05
C GLU A 101 -5.19 0.65 -5.89
N LYS A 102 -6.28 0.45 -5.15
CA LYS A 102 -6.92 -0.85 -4.99
C LYS A 102 -7.39 -1.41 -6.33
N GLN A 103 -8.03 -0.57 -7.16
CA GLN A 103 -8.47 -0.95 -8.51
C GLN A 103 -7.29 -1.26 -9.41
N GLN A 104 -6.25 -0.43 -9.42
CA GLN A 104 -5.03 -0.69 -10.19
C GLN A 104 -4.39 -2.02 -9.78
N LYS A 105 -4.30 -2.29 -8.48
CA LYS A 105 -3.77 -3.56 -7.99
C LYS A 105 -4.58 -4.75 -8.46
N MET A 106 -5.92 -4.63 -8.51
CA MET A 106 -6.77 -5.68 -9.04
C MET A 106 -6.55 -5.89 -10.55
N TRP A 107 -6.37 -4.81 -11.32
CA TRP A 107 -5.99 -4.89 -12.73
C TRP A 107 -4.69 -5.65 -12.94
N ASP A 108 -3.67 -5.38 -12.13
CA ASP A 108 -2.39 -6.08 -12.22
C ASP A 108 -2.56 -7.59 -11.92
N VAL A 109 -3.41 -7.94 -10.94
CA VAL A 109 -3.76 -9.34 -10.65
C VAL A 109 -4.47 -10.00 -11.83
N TYR A 110 -5.45 -9.33 -12.43
CA TYR A 110 -6.16 -9.83 -13.61
C TYR A 110 -5.21 -10.12 -14.77
N GLU A 111 -4.27 -9.21 -15.06
CA GLU A 111 -3.23 -9.41 -16.08
C GLU A 111 -2.30 -10.58 -15.71
N MET A 112 -1.84 -10.67 -14.45
CA MET A 112 -0.98 -11.77 -13.98
C MET A 112 -1.63 -13.14 -14.10
N LEU A 113 -2.96 -13.19 -14.04
CA LEU A 113 -3.75 -14.40 -14.18
C LEU A 113 -4.05 -14.77 -15.63
N GLY A 114 -3.63 -13.96 -16.61
CA GLY A 114 -3.73 -14.27 -18.03
C GLY A 114 -4.92 -13.62 -18.75
N GLY A 115 -5.69 -12.75 -18.08
CA GLY A 115 -6.71 -11.92 -18.72
C GLY A 115 -7.87 -12.69 -19.36
N GLU A 116 -8.18 -13.91 -18.92
CA GLU A 116 -9.38 -14.64 -19.35
C GLU A 116 -10.59 -14.24 -18.49
N GLU A 117 -11.77 -14.14 -19.11
CA GLU A 117 -13.03 -13.65 -18.48
C GLU A 117 -13.49 -14.49 -17.27
N ASP A 118 -13.04 -15.74 -17.14
CA ASP A 118 -13.50 -16.69 -16.11
C ASP A 118 -12.76 -16.60 -14.75
N ILE A 119 -11.75 -15.72 -14.61
CA ILE A 119 -10.80 -15.85 -13.50
C ILE A 119 -11.12 -14.93 -12.31
N VAL A 120 -11.18 -13.61 -12.51
CA VAL A 120 -11.48 -12.61 -11.47
C VAL A 120 -12.02 -11.34 -12.13
N ASP A 121 -13.17 -10.81 -11.68
CA ASP A 121 -13.66 -9.49 -12.11
C ASP A 121 -12.80 -8.36 -11.50
N PRO A 122 -12.31 -7.38 -12.30
CA PRO A 122 -11.54 -6.24 -11.80
C PRO A 122 -12.25 -5.32 -10.79
N SER A 123 -13.58 -5.39 -10.72
CA SER A 123 -14.40 -4.68 -9.73
C SER A 123 -14.40 -5.32 -8.34
N ASN A 124 -13.78 -6.49 -8.19
CA ASN A 124 -13.64 -7.17 -6.91
C ASN A 124 -12.57 -6.54 -6.01
N GLU A 125 -12.54 -6.95 -4.74
CA GLU A 125 -11.59 -6.47 -3.74
C GLU A 125 -10.51 -7.50 -3.43
N LEU A 126 -9.24 -7.16 -3.69
CA LEU A 126 -8.11 -8.03 -3.32
C LEU A 126 -7.88 -7.92 -1.82
N LEU A 127 -8.06 -9.03 -1.10
CA LEU A 127 -7.87 -9.09 0.34
C LEU A 127 -6.43 -9.39 0.74
N LYS A 128 -5.75 -10.30 0.01
CA LYS A 128 -4.36 -10.71 0.28
C LYS A 128 -3.81 -11.48 -0.92
N GLU A 129 -2.50 -11.44 -1.08
CA GLU A 129 -1.77 -12.30 -2.02
C GLU A 129 -0.48 -12.79 -1.36
N GLY A 130 0.08 -13.88 -1.89
CA GLY A 130 1.40 -14.35 -1.49
C GLY A 130 1.66 -15.83 -1.78
N PRO A 131 2.87 -16.31 -1.47
CA PRO A 131 3.26 -17.70 -1.68
C PRO A 131 2.59 -18.63 -0.66
N ILE A 132 2.18 -19.82 -1.11
CA ILE A 132 1.70 -20.93 -0.29
C ILE A 132 2.38 -22.23 -0.72
N LEU A 133 2.45 -23.20 0.19
CA LEU A 133 2.90 -24.55 -0.11
C LEU A 133 1.69 -25.47 -0.39
N LYS A 134 1.51 -25.83 -1.66
CA LYS A 134 0.54 -26.86 -2.05
C LYS A 134 1.11 -28.24 -1.72
N VAL A 135 0.45 -28.96 -0.83
CA VAL A 135 0.76 -30.37 -0.52
C VAL A 135 -0.11 -31.27 -1.38
N SER A 136 0.52 -32.11 -2.22
CA SER A 136 -0.19 -33.15 -2.95
C SER A 136 -0.30 -34.41 -2.10
N VAL A 137 -1.52 -34.78 -1.72
CA VAL A 137 -1.79 -36.02 -0.99
C VAL A 137 -1.49 -37.27 -1.84
N ARG A 138 -1.61 -37.15 -3.17
CA ARG A 138 -1.43 -38.28 -4.11
C ARG A 138 0.03 -38.58 -4.46
N SER A 139 0.92 -37.59 -4.36
CA SER A 139 2.31 -37.72 -4.82
C SER A 139 3.34 -37.39 -3.75
N SER A 140 2.92 -37.16 -2.49
CA SER A 140 3.77 -36.75 -1.37
C SER A 140 4.73 -35.60 -1.70
N SER A 141 4.35 -34.77 -2.68
CA SER A 141 5.17 -33.68 -3.21
C SER A 141 4.60 -32.36 -2.73
N THR A 142 5.46 -31.48 -2.25
CA THR A 142 5.12 -30.08 -1.97
C THR A 142 5.53 -29.21 -3.15
N ALA A 143 4.71 -28.23 -3.48
CA ALA A 143 5.00 -27.28 -4.54
C ALA A 143 4.60 -25.87 -4.12
N GLU A 144 5.51 -24.92 -4.26
CA GLU A 144 5.21 -23.51 -4.01
C GLU A 144 4.27 -22.97 -5.08
N ARG A 145 3.26 -22.22 -4.66
CA ARG A 145 2.27 -21.57 -5.53
C ARG A 145 2.02 -20.17 -5.03
N HIS A 146 1.70 -19.26 -5.93
CA HIS A 146 1.24 -17.92 -5.58
C HIS A 146 -0.29 -17.90 -5.61
N LEU A 147 -0.91 -17.41 -4.54
CA LEU A 147 -2.36 -17.29 -4.41
C LEU A 147 -2.77 -15.82 -4.26
N PHE A 148 -3.94 -15.51 -4.78
CA PHE A 148 -4.67 -14.27 -4.62
C PHE A 148 -6.01 -14.61 -3.95
N LEU A 149 -6.30 -13.95 -2.83
CA LEU A 149 -7.56 -14.06 -2.10
C LEU A 149 -8.37 -12.79 -2.38
N VAL A 150 -9.54 -12.97 -2.97
CA VAL A 150 -10.37 -11.89 -3.49
C VAL A 150 -11.76 -11.96 -2.87
N LYS A 151 -12.31 -10.83 -2.45
CA LYS A 151 -13.69 -10.68 -2.00
C LYS A 151 -14.53 -10.15 -3.15
N GLU A 152 -15.65 -10.80 -3.39
CA GLU A 152 -16.60 -10.40 -4.40
C GLU A 152 -17.51 -9.30 -3.84
N VAL A 153 -17.59 -8.16 -4.53
CA VAL A 153 -18.25 -6.95 -4.00
C VAL A 153 -19.71 -6.86 -4.45
N ASN A 154 -20.11 -7.56 -5.52
CA ASN A 154 -21.38 -7.34 -6.21
C ASN A 154 -22.27 -8.57 -6.40
N ASP A 155 -21.96 -9.72 -5.79
CA ASP A 155 -22.82 -10.90 -5.96
C ASP A 155 -24.01 -10.88 -4.98
N VAL A 156 -25.15 -10.38 -5.47
CA VAL A 156 -26.43 -10.37 -4.75
C VAL A 156 -27.08 -11.76 -4.77
N GLU A 157 -26.68 -12.63 -5.71
CA GLU A 157 -27.24 -13.97 -5.86
C GLU A 157 -26.54 -14.98 -4.95
N THR A 158 -25.25 -14.76 -4.64
CA THR A 158 -24.47 -15.62 -3.74
C THR A 158 -23.88 -14.85 -2.53
N PRO A 159 -24.63 -14.71 -1.43
CA PRO A 159 -24.10 -14.06 -0.24
C PRO A 159 -22.98 -14.90 0.39
N HIS A 160 -22.04 -14.23 1.04
CA HIS A 160 -20.92 -14.83 1.77
C HIS A 160 -19.93 -15.61 0.89
N CYS A 161 -19.72 -15.14 -0.34
CA CYS A 161 -18.77 -15.69 -1.28
C CYS A 161 -17.42 -14.98 -1.28
N PHE A 162 -16.37 -15.75 -1.56
CA PHE A 162 -15.03 -15.26 -1.80
C PHE A 162 -14.31 -16.13 -2.83
N LEU A 163 -13.30 -15.56 -3.47
CA LEU A 163 -12.53 -16.18 -4.54
C LEU A 163 -11.12 -16.49 -4.06
N VAL A 164 -10.67 -17.72 -4.35
CA VAL A 164 -9.27 -18.13 -4.19
C VAL A 164 -8.70 -18.42 -5.57
N SER A 165 -7.82 -17.54 -6.02
CA SER A 165 -7.27 -17.55 -7.37
C SER A 165 -5.79 -17.88 -7.37
N GLY A 166 -5.39 -18.76 -8.28
CA GLY A 166 -3.98 -18.96 -8.63
C GLY A 166 -3.82 -18.88 -10.15
N LYS A 167 -2.58 -18.85 -10.64
CA LYS A 167 -2.25 -18.66 -12.07
C LYS A 167 -2.95 -19.58 -13.09
N GLN A 168 -3.54 -20.67 -12.65
CA GLN A 168 -4.16 -21.66 -13.55
C GLN A 168 -5.66 -21.82 -13.33
N ARG A 169 -6.18 -21.45 -12.15
CA ARG A 169 -7.57 -21.69 -11.75
C ARG A 169 -7.98 -20.73 -10.64
N SER A 170 -9.22 -20.26 -10.71
CA SER A 170 -9.96 -19.64 -9.61
C SER A 170 -10.97 -20.61 -9.04
N LEU A 171 -11.25 -20.49 -7.74
CA LEU A 171 -12.32 -21.19 -7.05
C LEU A 171 -13.17 -20.18 -6.30
N GLN A 172 -14.46 -20.12 -6.63
CA GLN A 172 -15.46 -19.42 -5.83
C GLN A 172 -15.91 -20.34 -4.69
N LEU A 173 -15.89 -19.82 -3.48
CA LEU A 173 -16.25 -20.54 -2.26
C LEU A 173 -17.33 -19.75 -1.53
N GLN A 174 -18.45 -20.42 -1.24
CA GLN A 174 -19.54 -19.87 -0.47
C GLN A 174 -19.53 -20.42 0.96
N ALA A 175 -19.53 -19.53 1.95
CA ALA A 175 -19.72 -19.91 3.35
C ALA A 175 -21.20 -19.95 3.73
N ARG A 176 -21.53 -20.60 4.85
CA ARG A 176 -22.93 -20.68 5.33
C ARG A 176 -23.37 -19.42 6.08
N SER A 177 -22.41 -18.61 6.55
CA SER A 177 -22.66 -17.35 7.24
C SER A 177 -21.52 -16.35 7.00
N GLN A 178 -21.79 -15.08 7.29
CA GLN A 178 -20.78 -14.02 7.28
C GLN A 178 -19.61 -14.33 8.21
N GLU A 179 -19.89 -14.80 9.43
CA GLU A 179 -18.86 -15.16 10.42
C GLU A 179 -17.97 -16.31 9.93
N GLU A 180 -18.56 -17.32 9.27
CA GLU A 180 -17.80 -18.44 8.70
C GLU A 180 -16.92 -17.97 7.53
N MET A 181 -17.44 -17.09 6.68
CA MET A 181 -16.66 -16.49 5.58
C MET A 181 -15.45 -15.72 6.12
N GLU A 182 -15.67 -14.84 7.10
CA GLU A 182 -14.61 -14.03 7.71
C GLU A 182 -13.55 -14.91 8.39
N ALA A 183 -13.97 -15.97 9.08
CA ALA A 183 -13.05 -16.94 9.68
C ALA A 183 -12.19 -17.67 8.63
N TRP A 184 -12.78 -18.08 7.49
CA TRP A 184 -12.03 -18.69 6.40
C TRP A 184 -11.05 -17.72 5.74
N ILE A 185 -11.49 -16.49 5.46
CA ILE A 185 -10.64 -15.43 4.92
C ILE A 185 -9.43 -15.22 5.85
N GLN A 186 -9.68 -15.05 7.15
CA GLN A 186 -8.62 -14.83 8.13
C GLN A 186 -7.64 -16.01 8.18
N ALA A 187 -8.13 -17.25 8.21
CA ALA A 187 -7.27 -18.44 8.24
C ALA A 187 -6.38 -18.55 6.99
N ILE A 188 -6.90 -18.18 5.82
CA ILE A 188 -6.12 -18.16 4.56
C ILE A 188 -5.08 -17.04 4.60
N GLN A 189 -5.45 -15.84 5.04
CA GLN A 189 -4.52 -14.71 5.18
C GLN A 189 -3.36 -15.04 6.13
N GLU A 190 -3.66 -15.63 7.30
CA GLU A 190 -2.66 -16.08 8.26
C GLU A 190 -1.73 -17.15 7.66
N SER A 191 -2.29 -18.08 6.89
CA SER A 191 -1.52 -19.13 6.21
C SER A 191 -0.53 -18.55 5.19
N ILE A 192 -0.94 -17.52 4.44
CA ILE A 192 -0.05 -16.82 3.49
C ILE A 192 1.08 -16.12 4.25
N VAL A 193 0.76 -15.38 5.32
CA VAL A 193 1.78 -14.69 6.14
C VAL A 193 2.77 -15.68 6.78
N LEU A 194 2.29 -16.82 7.27
CA LEU A 194 3.15 -17.86 7.82
C LEU A 194 4.08 -18.46 6.75
N SER A 195 3.61 -18.59 5.52
CA SER A 195 4.41 -19.07 4.39
C SER A 195 5.48 -18.07 3.98
N GLU A 196 5.15 -16.78 3.89
CA GLU A 196 6.11 -15.68 3.66
C GLU A 196 7.25 -15.71 4.69
N ARG A 197 6.90 -15.76 5.98
CA ARG A 197 7.88 -15.82 7.08
C ARG A 197 8.79 -17.04 7.00
N LYS A 198 8.25 -18.21 6.62
CA LYS A 198 9.05 -19.43 6.44
C LYS A 198 10.05 -19.29 5.30
N ILE A 199 9.63 -18.72 4.18
CA ILE A 199 10.50 -18.46 3.02
C ILE A 199 11.62 -17.48 3.41
N ASP A 200 11.30 -16.40 4.12
CA ASP A 200 12.29 -15.41 4.55
C ASP A 200 13.30 -16.00 5.55
N THR A 201 12.81 -16.81 6.51
CA THR A 201 13.67 -17.54 7.45
C THR A 201 14.62 -18.48 6.71
N PHE A 202 14.12 -19.19 5.69
CA PHE A 202 14.94 -20.09 4.88
C PHE A 202 16.00 -19.34 4.07
N LYS A 203 15.64 -18.21 3.46
CA LYS A 203 16.58 -17.32 2.75
C LYS A 203 17.67 -16.76 3.68
N ALA A 204 17.29 -16.31 4.87
CA ALA A 204 18.24 -15.78 5.86
C ALA A 204 19.22 -16.87 6.35
N ALA A 205 18.73 -18.10 6.57
CA ALA A 205 19.58 -19.22 6.97
C ALA A 205 20.54 -19.68 5.87
N SER A 206 20.14 -19.56 4.59
CA SER A 206 20.97 -19.95 3.44
C SER A 206 22.03 -18.92 3.06
N LEU A 207 21.92 -17.67 3.51
CA LEU A 207 22.92 -16.62 3.27
C LEU A 207 24.16 -16.70 4.17
N GLY A 208 24.13 -17.47 5.27
CA GLY A 208 25.29 -17.74 6.15
C GLY A 208 25.94 -16.50 6.81
N PRO A 209 26.67 -16.64 7.92
CA PRO A 209 27.44 -15.53 8.47
C PRO A 209 28.59 -15.19 7.50
N ALA A 210 28.66 -13.93 7.06
CA ALA A 210 29.78 -13.41 6.30
C ALA A 210 31.08 -13.76 7.03
N SER A 211 31.92 -14.58 6.38
CA SER A 211 33.19 -15.01 6.96
C SER A 211 34.06 -13.77 7.24
N PRO A 212 34.63 -13.61 8.45
CA PRO A 212 35.53 -12.50 8.72
C PRO A 212 36.73 -12.61 7.79
N GLY A 213 36.97 -11.57 7.01
CA GLY A 213 38.06 -11.49 6.06
C GLY A 213 39.40 -11.81 6.74
N HIS A 214 40.14 -12.74 6.15
CA HIS A 214 41.53 -12.98 6.52
C HIS A 214 42.34 -11.72 6.18
N HIS A 215 42.71 -10.96 7.20
CA HIS A 215 43.79 -9.98 7.10
C HIS A 215 45.11 -10.75 6.91
N VAL A 216 45.59 -10.80 5.67
CA VAL A 216 46.97 -11.16 5.36
C VAL A 216 47.81 -9.91 5.62
N SER A 217 48.52 -9.88 6.75
CA SER A 217 49.59 -8.92 7.00
C SER A 217 50.84 -9.37 6.23
N GLN A 218 51.36 -8.47 5.38
CA GLN A 218 52.76 -8.50 4.94
C GLN A 218 53.67 -8.03 6.05
#